data_AF-A0A099PAQ9-F1
#
_entry.id   AF-A0A099PAQ9-F1
#
_cell.length_a   1.000
_cell.length_b   1.000
_cell.length_c   1.000
_cell.angle_alpha   90.00
_cell.angle_beta   90.00
_cell.angle_gamma   90.00
#
_symmetry.space_group_name_H-M   'P 1'
#
loop_
_entity.id
_entity.type
_entity.pdbx_description
1 polymer ?
#
loop_
_entity_poly.entity_id
_entity_poly.type
_entity_poly.pdbx_seq_one_letter_code
_entity_poly.pdbx_strand_id
1 'polypeptide(L)'
;MLSLAYVRNTDDPEGLARVALEYLGHAAGALSDWAPMSTIMAGDEAGVFTMPEEGDLVVVGFLNGDRNAPIVLGAIWNGAQRPPADATTERRFVSRTGHSLTLSDGDDDGIILEDSHANRIVMNADGISIETDGTLTIRVGEIRFSIRLARRRIPLRLSS
;
A
#
# COMPACT_ATOMS: atom_id res chain seq x y z
N MET A 1 -11.82 -25.51 3.71
CA MET A 1 -10.52 -26.05 3.22
C MET A 1 -9.69 -24.87 2.72
N LEU A 2 -8.38 -24.89 2.94
CA LEU A 2 -7.44 -23.86 2.45
C LEU A 2 -6.40 -24.48 1.53
N SER A 3 -5.90 -23.72 0.58
CA SER A 3 -4.76 -24.10 -0.26
C SER A 3 -3.90 -22.88 -0.57
N LEU A 4 -2.64 -23.13 -0.92
CA LEU A 4 -1.75 -22.12 -1.47
C LEU A 4 -1.79 -22.22 -3.00
N ALA A 5 -1.69 -21.07 -3.67
CA ALA A 5 -1.58 -21.02 -5.12
C ALA A 5 -0.69 -19.87 -5.56
N TYR A 6 -0.04 -20.03 -6.72
CA TYR A 6 0.59 -18.92 -7.42
C TYR A 6 -0.42 -18.25 -8.33
N VAL A 7 -0.42 -16.92 -8.36
CA VAL A 7 -1.16 -16.15 -9.36
C VAL A 7 -0.47 -16.30 -10.70
N ARG A 8 -1.24 -16.63 -11.75
CA ARG A 8 -0.73 -16.85 -13.11
C ARG A 8 -1.33 -15.95 -14.16
N ASN A 9 -2.46 -15.31 -13.87
CA ASN A 9 -3.07 -14.34 -14.77
C ASN A 9 -3.94 -13.37 -13.95
N THR A 10 -3.79 -12.09 -14.21
CA THR A 10 -4.57 -10.99 -13.62
C THR A 10 -5.46 -10.27 -14.63
N ASP A 11 -5.36 -10.60 -15.92
CA ASP A 11 -6.12 -10.00 -17.02
C ASP A 11 -7.53 -10.60 -17.09
N ASP A 12 -8.34 -10.34 -16.07
CA ASP A 12 -9.73 -10.78 -16.00
C ASP A 12 -10.55 -10.18 -17.14
N PRO A 13 -11.06 -10.99 -18.10
CA PRO A 13 -11.77 -10.48 -19.28
C PRO A 13 -13.11 -9.81 -18.95
N GLU A 14 -13.67 -10.05 -17.76
CA GLU A 14 -14.92 -9.44 -17.31
C GLU A 14 -14.69 -8.28 -16.33
N GLY A 15 -13.44 -8.01 -15.92
CA GLY A 15 -13.12 -6.92 -14.99
C GLY A 15 -13.71 -7.09 -13.59
N LEU A 16 -13.93 -8.32 -13.12
CA LEU A 16 -14.59 -8.63 -11.86
C LEU A 16 -13.61 -8.81 -10.68
N ALA A 17 -12.37 -8.32 -10.82
CA ALA A 17 -11.30 -8.47 -9.83
C ALA A 17 -11.02 -9.95 -9.47
N ARG A 18 -10.93 -10.80 -10.49
CA ARG A 18 -10.57 -12.22 -10.35
C ARG A 18 -9.15 -12.50 -10.82
N VAL A 19 -8.58 -13.62 -10.38
CA VAL A 19 -7.27 -14.11 -10.82
C VAL A 19 -7.33 -15.58 -11.22
N ALA A 20 -6.50 -15.98 -12.19
CA ALA A 20 -6.28 -17.39 -12.49
C ALA A 20 -5.07 -17.91 -11.69
N LEU A 21 -5.21 -19.12 -11.15
CA LEU A 21 -4.31 -19.65 -10.14
C LEU A 21 -3.69 -20.97 -10.59
N GLU A 22 -2.46 -21.24 -10.13
CA GLU A 22 -1.86 -22.56 -10.15
C GLU A 22 -1.69 -23.06 -8.71
N TYR A 23 -2.47 -24.07 -8.32
CA TYR A 23 -2.45 -24.59 -6.96
C TYR A 23 -1.19 -25.39 -6.67
N LEU A 24 -0.57 -25.11 -5.52
CA LEU A 24 0.57 -25.89 -5.05
C LEU A 24 0.14 -27.35 -4.78
N GLY A 25 1.02 -28.30 -5.13
CA GLY A 25 0.77 -29.74 -4.97
C GLY A 25 -0.16 -30.36 -6.02
N HIS A 26 -0.57 -29.62 -7.04
CA HIS A 26 -1.29 -30.14 -8.21
C HIS A 26 -0.33 -30.28 -9.41
N ALA A 27 -0.81 -30.88 -10.51
CA ALA A 27 -0.02 -31.01 -11.73
C ALA A 27 0.38 -29.61 -12.24
N ALA A 28 1.67 -29.44 -12.52
CA ALA A 28 2.21 -28.16 -12.97
C ALA A 28 1.55 -27.72 -14.28
N GLY A 29 1.27 -26.42 -14.41
CA GLY A 29 0.64 -25.82 -15.58
C GLY A 29 -0.89 -25.99 -15.66
N ALA A 30 -1.52 -26.66 -14.70
CA ALA A 30 -2.98 -26.69 -14.61
C ALA A 30 -3.48 -25.39 -13.95
N LEU A 31 -4.15 -24.54 -14.74
CA LEU A 31 -4.77 -23.32 -14.27
C LEU A 31 -6.17 -23.59 -13.69
N SER A 32 -6.52 -22.85 -12.64
CA SER A 32 -7.89 -22.78 -12.14
C SER A 32 -8.79 -21.97 -13.07
N ASP A 33 -10.10 -22.10 -12.88
CA ASP A 33 -11.04 -21.04 -13.28
C ASP A 33 -10.74 -19.73 -12.52
N TRP A 34 -11.31 -18.63 -12.98
CA TRP A 34 -11.17 -17.31 -12.35
C TRP A 34 -11.68 -17.31 -10.91
N ALA A 35 -10.78 -17.04 -9.96
CA ALA A 35 -11.10 -16.95 -8.54
C ALA A 35 -11.25 -15.47 -8.12
N PRO A 36 -12.38 -15.06 -7.53
CA PRO A 36 -12.57 -13.70 -7.03
C PRO A 36 -11.62 -13.37 -5.87
N MET A 37 -11.17 -12.12 -5.82
CA MET A 37 -10.43 -11.57 -4.70
C MET A 37 -11.37 -11.14 -3.57
N SER A 38 -11.07 -11.56 -2.34
CA SER A 38 -11.58 -10.92 -1.14
C SER A 38 -10.85 -9.60 -0.92
N THR A 39 -11.58 -8.56 -0.50
CA THR A 39 -11.02 -7.26 -0.14
C THR A 39 -11.66 -6.74 1.16
N ILE A 40 -11.10 -5.67 1.73
CA ILE A 40 -11.58 -5.03 2.96
C ILE A 40 -13.00 -4.49 2.78
N MET A 41 -13.30 -3.92 1.61
CA MET A 41 -14.61 -3.39 1.27
C MET A 41 -14.81 -3.46 -0.25
N ALA A 42 -15.96 -3.97 -0.68
CA ALA A 42 -16.40 -4.02 -2.06
C ALA A 42 -17.84 -3.53 -2.16
N GLY A 43 -18.09 -2.67 -3.15
CA GLY A 43 -19.39 -2.11 -3.50
C GLY A 43 -19.38 -1.64 -4.96
N ASP A 44 -20.53 -1.18 -5.44
CA ASP A 44 -20.67 -0.67 -6.80
C ASP A 44 -19.82 0.60 -6.97
N GLU A 45 -18.80 0.53 -7.83
CA GLU A 45 -17.77 1.56 -8.05
C GLU A 45 -17.07 2.08 -6.77
N ALA A 46 -17.08 1.30 -5.69
CA ALA A 46 -16.51 1.68 -4.39
C ALA A 46 -15.78 0.50 -3.74
N GLY A 47 -14.59 0.72 -3.17
CA GLY A 47 -13.86 -0.36 -2.51
C GLY A 47 -12.41 -0.05 -2.20
N VAL A 48 -11.73 -1.04 -1.62
CA VAL A 48 -10.27 -1.10 -1.57
C VAL A 48 -9.83 -2.01 -2.71
N PHE A 49 -9.26 -1.44 -3.76
CA PHE A 49 -8.81 -2.21 -4.93
C PHE A 49 -7.30 -2.46 -4.86
N THR A 50 -6.93 -3.68 -4.44
CA THR A 50 -5.54 -4.12 -4.35
C THR A 50 -5.45 -5.54 -4.90
N MET A 51 -4.92 -5.69 -6.11
CA MET A 51 -4.75 -6.98 -6.77
C MET A 51 -3.32 -7.49 -6.57
N PRO A 52 -3.14 -8.82 -6.40
CA PRO A 52 -1.81 -9.42 -6.49
C PRO A 52 -1.30 -9.37 -7.93
N GLU A 53 -0.02 -9.66 -8.11
CA GLU A 53 0.64 -9.77 -9.41
C GLU A 53 0.89 -11.21 -9.82
N GLU A 54 1.16 -11.44 -11.10
CA GLU A 54 1.63 -12.75 -11.56
C GLU A 54 2.90 -13.18 -10.82
N GLY A 55 2.87 -14.40 -10.29
CA GLY A 55 3.95 -14.96 -9.47
C GLY A 55 3.75 -14.78 -7.97
N ASP A 56 2.80 -13.96 -7.52
CA ASP A 56 2.51 -13.81 -6.09
C ASP A 56 1.92 -15.10 -5.52
N LEU A 57 2.29 -15.39 -4.27
CA LEU A 57 1.76 -16.51 -3.50
C LEU A 57 0.52 -16.06 -2.72
N VAL A 58 -0.60 -16.73 -2.94
CA VAL A 58 -1.89 -16.41 -2.32
C VAL A 58 -2.46 -17.57 -1.51
N VAL A 59 -3.29 -17.21 -0.54
CA VAL A 59 -4.10 -18.16 0.24
C VAL A 59 -5.50 -18.20 -0.35
N VAL A 60 -5.95 -19.41 -0.68
CA VAL A 60 -7.24 -19.64 -1.34
C VAL A 60 -8.13 -20.44 -0.40
N GLY A 61 -9.34 -19.92 -0.16
CA GLY A 61 -10.43 -20.61 0.50
C GLY A 61 -11.39 -21.21 -0.50
N PHE A 62 -12.09 -22.26 -0.11
CA PHE A 62 -13.11 -22.92 -0.92
C PHE A 62 -14.45 -22.90 -0.19
N LEU A 63 -15.46 -22.25 -0.78
CA LEU A 63 -16.77 -22.09 -0.16
C LEU A 63 -17.38 -23.46 0.13
N ASN A 64 -17.78 -23.69 1.38
CA ASN A 64 -18.35 -24.97 1.84
C ASN A 64 -17.49 -26.21 1.51
N GLY A 65 -16.20 -26.04 1.25
CA GLY A 65 -15.30 -27.11 0.83
C GLY A 65 -15.38 -27.51 -0.65
N ASP A 66 -16.17 -26.80 -1.47
CA ASP A 66 -16.25 -27.04 -2.92
C ASP A 66 -15.03 -26.47 -3.64
N ARG A 67 -14.25 -27.35 -4.28
CA ARG A 67 -13.05 -26.97 -5.05
C ARG A 67 -13.34 -26.11 -6.27
N ASN A 68 -14.58 -26.11 -6.76
CA ASN A 68 -15.00 -25.29 -7.89
C ASN A 68 -15.49 -23.90 -7.46
N ALA A 69 -15.50 -23.60 -6.16
CA ALA A 69 -15.89 -22.29 -5.63
C ALA A 69 -14.74 -21.64 -4.83
N PRO A 70 -13.61 -21.32 -5.49
CA PRO A 70 -12.47 -20.68 -4.85
C PRO A 70 -12.75 -19.20 -4.54
N ILE A 71 -12.15 -18.70 -3.46
CA ILE A 71 -12.02 -17.27 -3.16
C ILE A 71 -10.59 -17.03 -2.68
N VAL A 72 -9.91 -16.06 -3.27
CA VAL A 72 -8.60 -15.63 -2.76
C VAL A 72 -8.81 -14.79 -1.51
N LEU A 73 -8.23 -15.22 -0.39
CA LEU A 73 -8.37 -14.54 0.91
C LEU A 73 -7.34 -13.43 1.10
N GLY A 74 -6.20 -13.53 0.42
CA GLY A 74 -5.11 -12.56 0.49
C GLY A 74 -3.79 -13.16 -0.02
N ALA A 75 -2.76 -12.33 -0.05
CA ALA A 75 -1.39 -12.71 -0.43
C ALA A 75 -0.52 -12.92 0.81
N ILE A 76 0.53 -13.74 0.66
CA ILE A 76 1.54 -13.96 1.69
C ILE A 76 2.95 -13.78 1.12
N TRP A 77 3.83 -13.23 1.94
CA TRP A 77 5.26 -13.17 1.65
C TRP A 77 5.89 -14.56 1.68
N ASN A 78 7.00 -14.72 0.95
CA ASN A 78 7.77 -15.95 0.87
C ASN A 78 9.28 -15.64 0.85
N GLY A 79 10.13 -16.66 0.77
CA GLY A 79 11.59 -16.46 0.80
C GLY A 79 12.14 -15.59 -0.34
N ALA A 80 11.42 -15.50 -1.46
CA ALA A 80 11.78 -14.66 -2.60
C ALA A 80 11.15 -13.25 -2.51
N GLN A 81 9.95 -13.12 -1.93
CA GLN A 81 9.21 -11.87 -1.80
C GLN A 81 9.06 -11.49 -0.33
N ARG A 82 9.78 -10.46 0.10
CA ARG A 82 9.88 -10.06 1.51
C ARG A 82 8.88 -8.97 1.88
N PRO A 83 8.46 -8.87 3.15
CA PRO A 83 7.67 -7.75 3.63
C PRO A 83 8.43 -6.43 3.49
N PRO A 84 7.72 -5.29 3.34
CA PRO A 84 8.32 -3.98 3.14
C PRO A 84 8.95 -3.36 4.40
N ALA A 85 8.79 -4.00 5.56
CA ALA A 85 9.37 -3.61 6.84
C ALA A 85 9.65 -4.86 7.68
N ASP A 86 10.69 -4.79 8.50
CA ASP A 86 11.05 -5.79 9.51
C ASP A 86 10.81 -5.28 10.95
N ALA A 87 10.76 -3.96 11.14
CA ALA A 87 10.48 -3.32 12.42
C ALA A 87 8.98 -3.32 12.77
N THR A 88 8.66 -3.70 14.01
CA THR A 88 7.28 -3.69 14.52
C THR A 88 6.75 -2.29 14.84
N THR A 89 7.60 -1.27 14.71
CA THR A 89 7.27 0.14 14.87
C THR A 89 6.70 0.74 13.58
N GLU A 90 6.71 0.03 12.45
CA GLU A 90 6.21 0.53 11.17
C GLU A 90 4.95 -0.21 10.71
N ARG A 91 3.93 0.55 10.31
CA ARG A 91 2.80 0.04 9.51
C ARG A 91 2.85 0.70 8.15
N ARG A 92 3.04 -0.11 7.11
CA ARG A 92 3.23 0.39 5.76
C ARG A 92 2.22 -0.19 4.79
N PHE A 93 1.71 0.66 3.92
CA PHE A 93 1.15 0.28 2.64
C PHE A 93 2.15 0.66 1.56
N VAL A 94 2.64 -0.30 0.78
CA VAL A 94 3.67 -0.07 -0.25
C VAL A 94 3.21 -0.69 -1.56
N SER A 95 3.14 0.13 -2.60
CA SER A 95 2.92 -0.31 -3.99
C SER A 95 4.21 -0.87 -4.59
N ARG A 96 4.10 -1.72 -5.62
CA ARG A 96 5.29 -2.31 -6.27
C ARG A 96 6.31 -1.29 -6.73
N THR A 97 5.86 -0.16 -7.28
CA THR A 97 6.75 0.87 -7.83
C THR A 97 7.40 1.72 -6.75
N GLY A 98 7.05 1.55 -5.47
CA GLY A 98 7.70 2.21 -4.35
C GLY A 98 6.92 3.39 -3.75
N HIS A 99 5.70 3.67 -4.19
CA HIS A 99 4.83 4.61 -3.47
C HIS A 99 4.40 3.99 -2.14
N SER A 100 4.45 4.77 -1.05
CA SER A 100 4.16 4.28 0.29
C SER A 100 3.38 5.25 1.15
N LEU A 101 2.59 4.69 2.06
CA LEU A 101 2.05 5.33 3.25
C LEU A 101 2.60 4.60 4.47
N THR A 102 3.21 5.33 5.39
CA THR A 102 3.88 4.77 6.58
C THR A 102 3.37 5.46 7.84
N LEU A 103 2.94 4.66 8.82
CA LEU A 103 2.76 5.07 10.20
C LEU A 103 3.94 4.51 10.99
N SER A 104 4.81 5.39 11.46
CA SER A 104 6.01 5.04 12.22
C SER A 104 5.82 5.43 13.68
N ASP A 105 6.10 4.50 14.59
CA ASP A 105 6.17 4.72 16.04
C ASP A 105 7.63 4.65 16.55
N GLY A 106 8.61 4.78 15.63
CA GLY A 106 10.05 4.63 15.90
C GLY A 106 10.77 5.95 16.15
N ASP A 107 12.07 6.00 15.82
CA ASP A 107 12.86 7.23 15.89
C ASP A 107 12.32 8.31 14.94
N ASP A 108 11.81 7.88 13.78
CA ASP A 108 11.08 8.72 12.82
C ASP A 108 9.56 8.68 13.10
N ASP A 109 9.15 8.89 14.36
CA ASP A 109 7.73 8.89 14.77
C ASP A 109 6.89 9.87 13.93
N GLY A 110 5.81 9.38 13.32
CA GLY A 110 4.94 10.18 12.49
C GLY A 110 4.26 9.46 11.33
N ILE A 111 3.66 10.25 10.45
CA ILE A 111 2.94 9.82 9.26
C ILE A 111 3.71 10.30 8.03
N ILE A 112 4.05 9.37 7.14
CA ILE A 112 4.86 9.64 5.95
C ILE A 112 4.12 9.12 4.71
N LEU A 113 3.87 10.00 3.75
CA LEU A 113 3.44 9.65 2.40
C LEU A 113 4.59 9.96 1.44
N GLU A 114 5.04 8.96 0.69
CA GLU A 114 6.20 9.09 -0.20
C GLU A 114 5.92 8.43 -1.54
N ASP A 115 6.34 9.06 -2.63
CA ASP A 115 6.32 8.46 -3.97
C ASP A 115 7.69 7.85 -4.33
N SER A 116 7.76 7.16 -5.46
CA SER A 116 9.00 6.55 -5.95
C SER A 116 10.04 7.54 -6.50
N HIS A 117 9.78 8.85 -6.41
CA HIS A 117 10.60 9.92 -6.97
C HIS A 117 11.02 10.95 -5.89
N ALA A 118 11.07 10.53 -4.62
CA ALA A 118 11.47 11.34 -3.48
C ALA A 118 10.55 12.54 -3.18
N ASN A 119 9.32 12.54 -3.67
CA ASN A 119 8.29 13.47 -3.22
C ASN A 119 7.67 12.95 -1.92
N ARG A 120 7.66 13.76 -0.86
CA ARG A 120 7.13 13.35 0.45
C ARG A 120 6.22 14.38 1.10
N ILE A 121 5.30 13.87 1.90
CA ILE A 121 4.56 14.63 2.91
C ILE A 121 4.83 13.94 4.25
N VAL A 122 5.34 14.69 5.23
CA VAL A 122 5.63 14.17 6.56
C VAL A 122 4.85 14.97 7.60
N MET A 123 4.22 14.28 8.54
CA MET A 123 3.60 14.86 9.72
C MET A 123 4.16 14.18 10.97
N ASN A 124 4.77 14.97 11.86
CA ASN A 124 5.40 14.47 13.09
C ASN A 124 5.31 15.53 14.21
N ALA A 125 6.03 15.30 15.32
CA ALA A 125 6.06 16.20 16.46
C ALA A 125 6.61 17.60 16.15
N ASP A 126 7.45 17.75 15.13
CA ASP A 126 8.02 19.03 14.72
C ASP A 126 7.09 19.83 13.79
N GLY A 127 6.10 19.16 13.18
CA GLY A 127 5.07 19.79 12.35
C GLY A 127 4.74 18.99 11.09
N ILE A 128 4.49 19.72 9.99
CA ILE A 128 4.14 19.14 8.69
C ILE A 128 5.12 19.69 7.63
N SER A 129 5.75 18.80 6.86
CA SER A 129 6.57 19.16 5.69
C SER A 129 5.98 18.58 4.39
N ILE A 130 6.20 19.31 3.30
CA ILE A 130 5.93 18.86 1.93
C ILE A 130 7.22 19.14 1.15
N GLU A 131 7.84 18.09 0.63
CA GLU A 131 9.16 18.16 -0.02
C GLU A 131 9.09 17.51 -1.41
N THR A 132 9.76 18.13 -2.38
CA THR A 132 9.87 17.65 -3.76
C THR A 132 11.15 18.21 -4.37
N ASP A 133 11.84 17.40 -5.18
CA ASP A 133 12.97 17.87 -6.00
C ASP A 133 12.48 18.58 -7.29
N GLY A 134 11.22 18.36 -7.65
CA GLY A 134 10.59 18.93 -8.82
C GLY A 134 9.84 20.24 -8.53
N THR A 135 8.84 20.51 -9.36
CA THR A 135 7.98 21.69 -9.20
C THR A 135 6.77 21.36 -8.32
N LEU A 136 6.65 22.02 -7.16
CA LEU A 136 5.41 22.03 -6.40
C LEU A 136 4.42 23.02 -7.02
N THR A 137 3.33 22.50 -7.62
CA THR A 137 2.27 23.33 -8.19
C THR A 137 1.03 23.33 -7.28
N ILE A 138 0.62 24.51 -6.81
CA ILE A 138 -0.61 24.70 -6.01
C ILE A 138 -1.60 25.53 -6.82
N ARG A 139 -2.77 24.97 -7.13
CA ARG A 139 -3.85 25.64 -7.87
C ARG A 139 -5.09 25.75 -7.00
N VAL A 140 -5.45 26.96 -6.60
CA VAL A 140 -6.63 27.23 -5.78
C VAL A 140 -7.25 28.58 -6.16
N GLY A 141 -8.52 28.80 -5.79
CA GLY A 141 -9.19 30.08 -6.01
C GLY A 141 -8.66 31.21 -5.12
N GLU A 142 -8.28 30.93 -3.88
CA GLU A 142 -7.68 31.88 -2.94
C GLU A 142 -6.68 31.15 -2.03
N ILE A 143 -5.52 31.76 -1.77
CA ILE A 143 -4.57 31.29 -0.77
C ILE A 143 -4.49 32.33 0.35
N ARG A 144 -4.76 31.92 1.60
CA ARG A 144 -4.54 32.75 2.79
C ARG A 144 -3.50 32.10 3.68
N PHE A 145 -2.40 32.81 3.91
CA PHE A 145 -1.41 32.44 4.93
C PHE A 145 -1.65 33.26 6.19
N SER A 146 -1.79 32.59 7.34
CA SER A 146 -1.81 33.22 8.64
C SER A 146 -0.69 32.64 9.48
N ILE A 147 0.38 33.41 9.66
CA ILE A 147 1.55 33.00 10.43
C ILE A 147 1.43 33.56 11.84
N ARG A 148 1.39 32.69 12.85
CA ARG A 148 1.48 33.09 14.25
C ARG A 148 2.89 32.82 14.77
N LEU A 149 3.75 33.83 14.70
CA LEU A 149 5.08 33.76 15.32
C LEU A 149 4.95 33.94 16.84
N ALA A 150 5.30 32.92 17.62
CA ALA A 150 5.65 33.14 19.02
C ALA A 150 6.97 33.93 19.04
N ARG A 151 6.95 35.15 19.60
CA ARG A 151 8.11 36.07 19.60
C ARG A 151 9.39 35.37 20.11
N ARG A 152 10.39 35.16 19.26
CA ARG A 152 11.77 34.96 19.72
C ARG A 152 12.34 36.32 20.12
N ARG A 153 12.63 36.52 21.41
CA ARG A 153 13.45 37.63 21.89
C ARG A 153 14.85 37.46 21.30
N ILE A 154 15.22 38.28 20.32
CA ILE A 154 16.61 38.44 19.91
C ILE A 154 17.21 39.49 20.85
N PRO A 155 18.14 39.13 21.76
CA PRO A 155 18.82 40.15 22.56
C PRO A 155 19.73 40.96 21.63
N LEU A 156 19.44 42.26 21.50
CA LEU A 156 20.34 43.22 20.87
C LEU A 156 21.58 43.36 21.76
N ARG A 157 22.73 42.83 21.32
CA ARG A 157 24.02 43.26 21.85
C ARG A 157 24.36 44.60 21.21
N LEU A 158 24.16 45.69 21.95
CA LEU A 158 24.79 46.97 21.64
C LEU A 158 26.24 46.90 22.13
N SER A 159 27.20 46.88 21.20
CA SER A 159 28.59 47.19 21.54
C SER A 159 28.71 48.70 21.70
N SER A 160 29.22 49.13 22.86
CA SER A 160 29.61 50.50 23.19
C SER A 160 30.72 51.04 22.28
#